data_AF-A0A955PWF1-F1
#
_entry.id   AF-A0A955PWF1-F1
#
_cell.length_a   1.000
_cell.length_b   1.000
_cell.length_c   1.000
_cell.angle_alpha   90.00
_cell.angle_beta   90.00
_cell.angle_gamma   90.00
#
_symmetry.space_group_name_H-M   'P 1'
#
loop_
_entity.id
_entity.type
_entity.pdbx_description
1 polymer ?
#
loop_
_entity_poly.entity_id
_entity_poly.type
_entity_poly.pdbx_seq_one_letter_code
_entity_poly.pdbx_strand_id
1 'polypeptide(L)' 'MGMALWPQAGVALGMALLASQHLPELKQVILPVTIGSTIVFELIGPVMTRKALIKVGEGHTHTSIGP' A
#
# COMPACT_ATOMS: atom_id res chain seq x y z
N MET A 1 -4.30 -3.55 -10.29
CA MET A 1 -2.88 -3.25 -10.01
C MET A 1 -2.50 -1.77 -10.12
N GLY A 2 -3.32 -0.89 -10.73
CA GLY A 2 -2.94 0.52 -10.94
C GLY A 2 -2.80 1.40 -9.69
N MET A 3 -3.59 1.17 -8.63
CA MET A 3 -3.57 2.06 -7.45
C MET A 3 -2.29 1.95 -6.59
N ALA A 4 -1.63 0.79 -6.56
CA ALA A 4 -0.38 0.60 -5.80
C ALA A 4 0.87 1.07 -6.57
N LEU A 5 0.74 1.38 -7.87
CA LEU A 5 1.82 1.89 -8.72
C LEU A 5 1.82 3.42 -8.82
N TRP A 6 0.76 4.09 -8.34
CA TRP A 6 0.74 5.54 -8.20
C TRP A 6 1.64 5.92 -7.01
N PRO A 7 2.49 6.96 -7.10
CA PRO A 7 3.33 7.41 -5.99
C PRO A 7 2.50 7.96 -4.82
N GLN A 8 1.95 7.04 -4.02
CA GLN A 8 1.01 7.32 -2.94
C GLN A 8 1.74 7.84 -1.70
N ALA A 9 2.96 7.33 -1.43
CA ALA A 9 3.83 7.83 -0.38
C ALA A 9 4.23 9.29 -0.63
N GLY A 10 4.62 9.63 -1.85
CA GLY A 10 5.04 10.99 -2.20
C GLY A 10 3.94 12.03 -2.00
N VAL A 11 2.75 11.77 -2.51
CA VAL A 11 1.62 12.70 -2.37
C VAL A 11 1.11 12.75 -0.93
N ALA A 12 0.97 11.62 -0.25
CA ALA A 12 0.49 11.60 1.14
C ALA A 12 1.45 12.33 2.08
N LEU A 13 2.76 12.08 1.97
CA LEU A 13 3.77 12.77 2.78
C LEU A 13 3.83 14.27 2.43
N GLY A 14 3.74 14.63 1.15
CA GLY A 14 3.68 16.04 0.71
C GLY A 14 2.48 16.79 1.28
N MET A 15 1.30 16.16 1.25
CA MET A 15 0.08 16.73 1.85
C MET A 15 0.17 16.81 3.37
N ALA A 16 0.75 15.81 4.03
CA ALA A 16 0.95 15.84 5.48
C ALA A 16 1.94 16.93 5.91
N LEU A 17 3.00 17.16 5.13
CA LEU A 17 3.94 18.26 5.36
C LEU A 17 3.25 19.62 5.21
N LEU A 18 2.50 19.82 4.12
CA LEU A 18 1.73 21.06 3.92
C LEU A 18 0.70 21.28 5.04
N ALA A 19 -0.05 20.24 5.42
CA ALA A 19 -1.02 20.33 6.51
C ALA A 19 -0.33 20.67 7.84
N SER A 20 0.84 20.09 8.12
CA SER A 20 1.60 20.38 9.33
C SER A 20 2.15 21.81 9.41
N GLN A 21 2.31 22.49 8.27
CA GLN A 21 2.68 23.90 8.22
C GLN A 21 1.50 24.83 8.51
N HIS A 22 0.31 24.45 8.04
CA HIS A 22 -0.93 25.23 8.25
C HIS A 22 -1.58 24.96 9.61
N LEU A 23 -1.33 23.79 10.20
CA LEU A 23 -1.87 23.35 11.50
C LEU A 23 -0.72 22.88 12.41
N PRO A 24 0.12 23.81 12.92
CA PRO A 24 1.33 23.46 13.68
C PRO A 24 1.01 22.67 14.95
N GLU A 25 -0.12 22.95 15.62
CA GLU A 25 -0.57 22.23 16.82
C GLU A 25 -0.84 20.74 16.56
N LEU A 26 -1.21 20.36 15.32
CA LEU A 26 -1.50 18.98 14.94
C LEU A 26 -0.32 18.27 14.27
N LYS A 27 0.82 18.95 14.07
CA LYS A 27 2.00 18.39 13.39
C LYS A 27 2.48 17.07 14.01
N GLN A 28 2.47 16.97 15.33
CA GLN A 28 2.90 15.77 16.07
C GLN A 28 1.95 14.58 15.90
N VAL A 29 0.77 14.80 15.33
CA VAL A 29 -0.21 13.74 15.02
C VAL A 29 -0.23 13.45 13.53
N ILE A 30 -0.32 14.49 12.69
CA ILE A 30 -0.47 14.36 11.23
C ILE A 30 0.72 13.63 10.60
N LEU A 31 1.95 14.00 10.95
CA LEU A 31 3.14 13.40 10.35
C LEU A 31 3.29 11.93 10.75
N PRO A 32 3.29 11.54 12.04
CA PRO A 32 3.47 10.14 12.42
C PRO A 32 2.35 9.23 11.92
N VAL A 33 1.09 9.69 11.94
CA VAL A 33 -0.05 8.90 11.44
C VAL A 33 0.05 8.69 9.92
N THR A 34 0.41 9.73 9.17
CA THR A 34 0.55 9.60 7.71
C THR A 34 1.72 8.68 7.33
N ILE A 35 2.86 8.84 7.99
CA ILE A 35 4.04 7.98 7.77
C ILE A 35 3.70 6.53 8.14
N GLY A 36 3.14 6.32 9.34
CA GLY A 36 2.81 4.99 9.84
C GLY A 36 1.79 4.26 8.96
N SER A 37 0.71 4.94 8.55
CA SER A 37 -0.27 4.36 7.62
C SER A 37 0.34 4.04 6.25
N THR A 38 1.21 4.90 5.72
CA THR A 38 1.93 4.66 4.45
C THR A 38 2.76 3.38 4.54
N ILE A 39 3.56 3.22 5.60
CA ILE A 39 4.37 2.01 5.82
C ILE A 39 3.47 0.77 5.91
N VAL A 40 2.37 0.85 6.66
CA VAL A 40 1.43 -0.28 6.82
C VAL A 40 0.86 -0.70 5.46
N PHE A 41 0.42 0.24 4.64
CA PHE A 41 -0.14 -0.09 3.33
C PHE A 41 0.90 -0.60 2.33
N GLU A 42 2.11 -0.06 2.35
CA GLU A 42 3.21 -0.50 1.49
C GLU A 42 3.76 -1.88 1.89
N LEU A 43 3.61 -2.30 3.15
CA LEU A 43 3.94 -3.66 3.59
C LEU A 43 2.82 -4.65 3.29
N ILE A 44 1.57 -4.29 3.58
CA ILE A 44 0.42 -5.18 3.40
C ILE A 44 0.11 -5.40 1.92
N GLY A 45 0.19 -4.36 1.09
CA GLY A 45 -0.14 -4.41 -0.33
C GLY A 45 0.61 -5.51 -1.11
N PRO A 46 1.95 -5.56 -1.06
CA PRO A 46 2.75 -6.60 -1.71
C PRO A 46 2.50 -8.00 -1.13
N VAL A 47 2.32 -8.12 0.19
CA VAL A 47 2.04 -9.43 0.83
C VAL A 47 0.71 -9.99 0.34
N MET A 48 -0.34 -9.17 0.32
CA MET A 48 -1.66 -9.57 -0.16
C MET A 48 -1.63 -9.87 -1.67
N THR A 49 -0.91 -9.05 -2.44
CA THR A 49 -0.70 -9.26 -3.88
C THR A 49 0.01 -10.59 -4.14
N ARG A 50 1.10 -10.89 -3.41
CA ARG A 50 1.83 -12.16 -3.53
C ARG A 50 0.94 -13.36 -3.19
N LYS A 51 0.15 -13.29 -2.12
CA LYS A 51 -0.80 -14.35 -1.74
C LYS A 51 -1.85 -14.59 -2.83
N ALA A 52 -2.40 -13.51 -3.41
CA ALA A 52 -3.36 -13.60 -4.50
C ALA A 52 -2.75 -14.23 -5.75
N LEU A 53 -1.52 -13.84 -6.12
CA LEU A 53 -0.81 -14.40 -7.28
C LEU A 53 -0.50 -15.88 -7.10
N ILE A 54 -0.05 -16.32 -5.91
CA ILE A 54 0.19 -17.73 -5.61
C ILE A 54 -1.12 -18.53 -5.75
N LYS A 55 -2.21 -18.06 -5.12
CA LYS A 55 -3.51 -18.71 -5.19
C LYS A 55 -4.06 -18.83 -6.61
N VAL A 56 -3.85 -17.81 -7.44
CA VAL A 56 -4.23 -17.86 -8.86
C VAL A 56 -3.34 -18.84 -9.62
N GLY A 57 -2.02 -18.86 -9.36
CA GLY A 57 -1.09 -19.81 -9.98
C GLY A 57 -1.43 -21.27 -9.66
N GLU A 58 -1.79 -21.57 -8.41
CA GLU A 58 -2.26 -22.89 -7.97
C GLU A 58 -3.54 -23.33 -8.71
N GLY A 59 -4.44 -22.39 -9.00
CA GLY A 59 -5.66 -22.64 -9.76
C GLY A 59 -5.45 -23.00 -11.24
N HIS A 60 -4.27 -22.71 -11.81
CA HIS A 60 -3.95 -23.00 -13.22
C HIS A 60 -3.18 -24.32 -13.43
N THR A 61 -2.68 -24.98 -12.38
CA THR A 61 -1.86 -26.19 -12.50
C THR A 61 -2.68 -27.49 -12.59
N HIS A 62 -4.02 -27.45 -12.49
CA HIS A 62 -4.83 -28.66 -12.29
C HIS A 62 -5.83 -29.08 -13.38
N THR A 63 -5.67 -28.64 -14.65
CA THR A 63 -6.62 -29.03 -15.72
C THR A 63 -6.00 -29.65 -16.99
N SER A 64 -4.79 -30.21 -16.95
CA SER A 64 -4.26 -30.91 -18.13
C SER A 64 -3.42 -32.15 -17.81
N ILE A 65 -3.97 -33.08 -17.01
CA ILE A 65 -3.58 -34.49 -17.16
C ILE A 65 -4.75 -35.41 -16.81
N GLY A 66 -5.32 -36.03 -17.84
CA GLY A 66 -6.29 -37.12 -17.77
C GLY A 66 -6.62 -37.53 -19.21
N PRO A 67 -6.67 -38.85 -19.49
CA PRO A 67 -6.25 -39.50 -20.75
C PRO A 67 -7.08 -39.18 -22.00
#